data_AF-A0A8R2NLS8-F1
#
_entry.id   AF-A0A8R2NLS8-F1
#
_cell.length_a   1.000
_cell.length_b   1.000
_cell.length_c   1.000
_cell.angle_alpha   90.00
_cell.angle_beta   90.00
_cell.angle_gamma   90.00
#
_symmetry.space_group_name_H-M   'P 1'
#
loop_
_entity.id
_entity.type
_entity.pdbx_description
1 polymer ?
#
loop_
_entity_poly.entity_id
_entity_poly.type
_entity_poly.pdbx_seq_one_letter_code
_entity_poly.pdbx_strand_id
1 'polypeptide(L)'
;MPPKKSNLNNAYSNEARRKRVVRHHESAEEIVAGNAAQRIRAAQSRAQESESPIPIKRLQFPIRLAFAMTINKAQGQTMYICGLDLENPCFSHGQLYVACSRVGEPSSLFILAKDRLTKNIVHQLVLS
;
A
#
# COMPACT_ATOMS: atom_id res chain seq x y z
N MET A 1 74.95 -10.30 6.77
CA MET A 1 73.67 -11.03 6.63
C MET A 1 72.63 -10.05 6.10
N PRO A 2 71.93 -10.29 4.97
CA PRO A 2 71.00 -9.30 4.44
C PRO A 2 69.67 -9.35 5.23
N PRO A 3 68.94 -8.23 5.37
CA PRO A 3 67.67 -8.19 6.09
C PRO A 3 66.54 -8.83 5.24
N LYS A 4 65.62 -9.55 5.90
CA LYS A 4 64.48 -10.25 5.28
C LYS A 4 63.45 -9.26 4.71
N LYS A 5 62.99 -9.50 3.47
CA LYS A 5 62.05 -8.62 2.75
C LYS A 5 60.60 -8.73 3.26
N SER A 6 60.11 -7.59 3.76
CA SER A 6 58.78 -6.98 3.64
C SER A 6 57.51 -7.74 4.08
N ASN A 7 56.90 -7.25 5.18
CA ASN A 7 55.49 -7.40 5.57
C ASN A 7 54.51 -6.45 4.82
N LEU A 8 55.01 -5.60 3.93
CA LEU A 8 54.24 -4.55 3.24
C LEU A 8 53.18 -5.12 2.28
N ASN A 9 53.46 -6.24 1.60
CA ASN A 9 52.57 -6.81 0.59
C ASN A 9 51.24 -7.34 1.16
N ASN A 10 51.23 -7.75 2.43
CA ASN A 10 50.04 -8.26 3.10
C ASN A 10 49.08 -7.12 3.50
N ALA A 11 49.62 -5.97 3.92
CA ALA A 11 48.83 -4.80 4.28
C ALA A 11 48.06 -4.22 3.09
N TYR A 12 48.72 -4.04 1.95
CA TYR A 12 48.08 -3.57 0.71
C TYR A 12 46.98 -4.52 0.21
N SER A 13 47.19 -5.84 0.33
CA SER A 13 46.20 -6.85 -0.07
C SER A 13 44.94 -6.82 0.82
N ASN A 14 45.12 -6.67 2.13
CA ASN A 14 44.01 -6.62 3.08
C ASN A 14 43.23 -5.31 2.99
N GLU A 15 43.92 -4.19 2.72
CA GLU A 15 43.27 -2.91 2.49
C GLU A 15 42.51 -2.89 1.15
N ALA A 16 43.07 -3.50 0.10
CA ALA A 16 42.37 -3.69 -1.17
C ALA A 16 41.15 -4.62 -1.03
N ARG A 17 41.21 -5.65 -0.18
CA ARG A 17 40.05 -6.49 0.18
C ARG A 17 38.99 -5.71 0.94
N ARG A 18 39.37 -4.91 1.94
CA ARG A 18 38.45 -4.03 2.68
C ARG A 18 37.76 -3.01 1.77
N LYS A 19 38.52 -2.32 0.91
CA LYS A 19 38.00 -1.38 -0.09
C LYS A 19 37.13 -2.04 -1.16
N ARG A 20 37.26 -3.36 -1.39
CA ARG A 20 36.38 -4.10 -2.30
C ARG A 20 35.05 -4.46 -1.63
N VAL A 21 35.07 -4.92 -0.38
CA VAL A 21 33.85 -5.28 0.37
C VAL A 21 32.98 -4.06 0.64
N VAL A 22 33.58 -2.92 1.03
CA VAL A 22 32.83 -1.67 1.28
C VAL A 22 32.14 -1.16 0.02
N ARG A 23 32.83 -1.19 -1.14
CA ARG A 23 32.25 -0.78 -2.42
C ARG A 23 31.05 -1.65 -2.87
N HIS A 24 31.05 -2.94 -2.53
CA HIS A 24 29.90 -3.80 -2.85
C HIS A 24 28.69 -3.51 -1.95
N HIS A 25 28.91 -3.10 -0.70
CA HIS A 25 27.82 -2.72 0.22
C HIS A 25 27.23 -1.35 -0.15
N GLU A 26 28.08 -0.36 -0.42
CA GLU A 26 27.67 0.99 -0.85
C GLU A 26 26.90 0.94 -2.18
N SER A 27 27.34 0.10 -3.12
CA SER A 27 26.66 -0.09 -4.40
C SER A 27 25.28 -0.72 -4.26
N ALA A 28 25.08 -1.65 -3.31
CA ALA A 28 23.78 -2.25 -3.07
C ALA A 28 22.79 -1.24 -2.48
N GLU A 29 23.23 -0.40 -1.53
CA GLU A 29 22.40 0.68 -0.98
C GLU A 29 22.04 1.73 -2.03
N GLU A 30 22.99 2.10 -2.89
CA GLU A 30 22.77 3.06 -3.98
C GLU A 30 21.81 2.50 -5.06
N ILE A 31 21.91 1.21 -5.40
CA ILE A 31 20.98 0.52 -6.32
C ILE A 31 19.57 0.46 -5.72
N VAL A 32 19.44 0.14 -4.44
CA VAL A 32 18.15 0.08 -3.75
C VAL A 32 17.52 1.48 -3.64
N ALA A 33 18.31 2.50 -3.30
CA ALA A 33 17.88 3.90 -3.25
C ALA A 33 17.50 4.45 -4.64
N GLY A 34 18.28 4.13 -5.67
CA GLY A 34 18.00 4.48 -7.06
C GLY A 34 16.69 3.87 -7.57
N ASN A 35 16.45 2.60 -7.25
CA ASN A 35 15.21 1.90 -7.59
C ASN A 35 14.01 2.46 -6.83
N ALA A 36 14.16 2.81 -5.55
CA ALA A 36 13.11 3.48 -4.77
C ALA A 36 12.78 4.87 -5.35
N ALA A 37 13.80 5.67 -5.67
CA ALA A 37 13.64 6.99 -6.27
C ALA A 37 12.97 6.93 -7.65
N GLN A 38 13.34 5.97 -8.50
CA GLN A 38 12.68 5.75 -9.80
C GLN A 38 11.21 5.33 -9.63
N ARG A 39 10.89 4.47 -8.66
CA ARG A 39 9.51 4.06 -8.37
C ARG A 39 8.67 5.21 -7.81
N ILE A 40 9.26 6.09 -6.99
CA ILE A 40 8.60 7.32 -6.52
C ILE A 40 8.34 8.27 -7.69
N ARG A 41 9.30 8.46 -8.61
CA ARG A 41 9.12 9.29 -9.82
C ARG A 41 8.03 8.74 -10.75
N ALA A 42 7.99 7.42 -10.96
CA ALA A 42 6.96 6.77 -11.76
C ALA A 42 5.56 6.82 -11.10
N ALA A 43 5.49 6.85 -9.77
CA ALA A 43 4.24 7.09 -9.05
C ALA A 43 3.80 8.56 -9.14
N GLN A 44 4.74 9.52 -9.17
CA GLN A 44 4.47 10.95 -9.34
C GLN A 44 3.97 11.29 -10.75
N SER A 45 4.46 10.62 -11.80
CA SER A 45 3.99 10.83 -13.18
C SER A 45 2.58 10.29 -13.44
N ARG A 46 2.01 9.52 -12.49
CA ARG A 46 0.61 9.02 -12.54
C ARG A 46 -0.40 9.97 -11.88
N ALA A 47 0.06 11.04 -11.24
CA ALA A 47 -0.83 12.12 -10.84
C ALA A 47 -1.26 12.84 -12.12
N GLN A 48 -2.44 12.50 -12.64
CA GLN A 48 -3.07 13.28 -13.72
C GLN A 48 -3.00 14.76 -13.37
N GLU A 49 -2.55 15.58 -14.31
CA GLU A 49 -2.72 17.03 -14.24
C GLU A 49 -4.22 17.30 -14.13
N SER A 50 -4.68 17.55 -12.91
CA SER A 50 -6.02 18.09 -12.70
C SER A 50 -6.07 19.44 -13.41
N GLU A 51 -7.09 19.69 -14.23
CA GLU A 51 -7.47 21.03 -14.73
C GLU A 51 -7.94 21.96 -13.58
N SER A 52 -7.23 21.93 -12.45
CA SER A 52 -7.44 22.82 -11.34
C SER A 52 -6.65 24.10 -11.61
N PRO A 53 -7.25 25.29 -11.39
CA PRO A 53 -6.55 26.57 -11.47
C PRO A 53 -5.29 26.64 -10.58
N ILE A 54 -5.20 25.76 -9.58
CA ILE A 54 -4.06 25.63 -8.68
C ILE A 54 -3.57 24.17 -8.73
N PRO A 55 -2.33 23.89 -9.18
CA PRO A 55 -1.78 22.55 -9.20
C PRO A 55 -1.45 22.09 -7.77
N ILE A 56 -2.27 21.19 -7.22
CA ILE A 56 -2.02 20.58 -5.90
C ILE A 56 -1.24 19.28 -6.09
N LYS A 57 -0.01 19.22 -5.58
CA LYS A 57 0.82 18.01 -5.58
C LYS A 57 0.75 17.31 -4.23
N ARG A 58 0.55 15.99 -4.23
CA ARG A 58 0.56 15.15 -3.03
C ARG A 58 1.75 14.19 -3.05
N LEU A 59 2.62 14.27 -2.04
CA LEU A 59 3.70 13.31 -1.82
C LEU A 59 3.32 12.41 -0.64
N GLN A 60 3.01 11.14 -0.91
CA GLN A 60 2.59 10.16 0.09
C GLN A 60 2.94 8.76 -0.38
N PHE A 61 3.38 7.88 0.52
CA PHE A 61 3.54 6.46 0.18
C PHE A 61 2.18 5.84 -0.14
N PRO A 62 2.05 5.00 -1.19
CA PRO A 62 0.78 4.40 -1.60
C PRO A 62 0.39 3.21 -0.72
N ILE A 63 0.40 3.41 0.61
CA ILE A 63 0.06 2.41 1.62
C ILE A 63 -1.01 2.98 2.57
N ARG A 64 -1.92 2.12 3.02
CA ARG A 64 -2.96 2.45 4.02
C ARG A 64 -3.15 1.26 4.95
N LEU A 65 -3.28 1.53 6.25
CA LEU A 65 -3.76 0.52 7.20
C LEU A 65 -5.22 0.21 6.86
N ALA A 66 -5.57 -1.07 6.69
CA ALA A 66 -6.84 -1.49 6.11
C ALA A 66 -7.49 -2.66 6.86
N PHE A 67 -7.42 -2.67 8.20
CA PHE A 67 -8.20 -3.62 9.00
C PHE A 67 -9.71 -3.35 8.89
N ALA A 68 -10.08 -2.08 8.81
CA ALA A 68 -11.43 -1.63 8.52
C ALA A 68 -11.38 -0.61 7.38
N MET A 69 -12.37 -0.68 6.49
CA MET A 69 -12.54 0.28 5.41
C MET A 69 -14.01 0.61 5.24
N THR A 70 -14.30 1.79 4.71
CA THR A 70 -15.68 2.18 4.43
C THR A 70 -16.23 1.40 3.24
N ILE A 71 -17.55 1.24 3.18
CA ILE A 71 -18.26 0.57 2.07
C ILE A 71 -17.85 1.15 0.72
N ASN A 72 -17.76 2.49 0.63
CA ASN A 72 -17.35 3.19 -0.60
C ASN A 72 -15.92 2.85 -1.03
N LYS A 73 -15.02 2.60 -0.07
CA LYS A 73 -13.64 2.17 -0.38
C LYS A 73 -13.57 0.70 -0.76
N ALA A 74 -14.42 -0.15 -0.19
CA ALA A 74 -14.52 -1.55 -0.53
C ALA A 74 -15.17 -1.79 -1.91
N GLN A 75 -15.80 -0.79 -2.54
CA GLN A 75 -16.42 -0.95 -3.84
C GLN A 75 -15.42 -1.43 -4.89
N GLY A 76 -15.78 -2.52 -5.59
CA GLY A 76 -14.92 -3.16 -6.59
C GLY A 76 -13.86 -4.09 -6.00
N GLN A 77 -13.86 -4.34 -4.69
CA GLN A 77 -13.01 -5.33 -4.03
C GLN A 77 -13.79 -6.59 -3.72
N THR A 78 -13.09 -7.73 -3.70
CA THR A 78 -13.61 -9.01 -3.22
C THR A 78 -12.89 -9.39 -1.95
N MET A 79 -13.64 -9.76 -0.91
CA MET A 79 -13.14 -10.20 0.39
C MET A 79 -13.51 -11.67 0.62
N TYR A 80 -12.60 -12.43 1.22
CA TYR A 80 -12.86 -13.83 1.57
C TYR A 80 -13.78 -13.92 2.80
N ILE A 81 -13.52 -13.11 3.83
CA ILE A 81 -14.32 -12.98 5.05
C ILE A 81 -14.45 -11.49 5.36
N CYS A 82 -15.63 -11.06 5.83
CA CYS A 82 -15.89 -9.67 6.19
C CYS A 82 -16.79 -9.56 7.42
N GLY A 83 -16.43 -8.63 8.32
CA GLY A 83 -17.36 -8.05 9.28
C GLY A 83 -17.95 -6.75 8.72
N LEU A 84 -19.27 -6.64 8.74
CA LEU A 84 -20.02 -5.47 8.34
C LEU A 84 -20.65 -4.82 9.57
N ASP A 85 -20.18 -3.62 9.90
CA ASP A 85 -20.71 -2.80 10.99
C ASP A 85 -21.83 -1.89 10.47
N LEU A 86 -23.03 -2.09 11.01
CA LEU A 86 -24.27 -1.34 10.77
C LEU A 86 -24.88 -0.85 12.09
N GLU A 87 -24.07 -0.60 13.13
CA GLU A 87 -24.55 0.11 14.32
C GLU A 87 -25.14 1.48 13.94
N ASN A 88 -24.60 2.08 12.88
CA ASN A 88 -25.20 3.20 12.16
C ASN A 88 -25.74 2.73 10.80
N PRO A 89 -26.98 3.08 10.42
CA PRO A 89 -27.56 2.66 9.15
C PRO A 89 -26.82 3.30 7.95
N CYS A 90 -26.85 2.61 6.81
CA CYS A 90 -26.36 3.17 5.55
C CYS A 90 -27.11 4.47 5.20
N PHE A 91 -26.41 5.45 4.63
CA PHE A 91 -26.97 6.78 4.37
C PHE A 91 -27.44 6.99 2.93
N SER A 92 -27.00 6.14 1.99
CA SER A 92 -27.40 6.23 0.58
C SER A 92 -27.91 4.91 0.03
N HIS A 93 -28.63 5.01 -1.09
CA HIS A 93 -29.05 3.84 -1.84
C HIS A 93 -27.85 2.99 -2.29
N GLY A 94 -28.06 1.68 -2.36
CA GLY A 94 -27.10 0.72 -2.89
C GLY A 94 -25.95 0.38 -1.94
N GLN A 95 -25.71 1.14 -0.87
CA GLN A 95 -24.58 0.89 0.04
C GLN A 95 -24.65 -0.47 0.74
N LEU A 96 -25.82 -0.84 1.27
CA LEU A 96 -25.99 -2.13 1.91
C LEU A 96 -25.72 -3.28 0.93
N TYR A 97 -26.23 -3.15 -0.31
CA TYR A 97 -25.95 -4.10 -1.38
C TYR A 97 -24.46 -4.16 -1.73
N VAL A 98 -23.82 -3.00 -1.90
CA VAL A 98 -22.38 -2.87 -2.17
C VAL A 98 -21.58 -3.55 -1.07
N ALA A 99 -21.97 -3.41 0.20
CA ALA A 99 -21.28 -4.05 1.32
C ALA A 99 -21.44 -5.58 1.32
N CYS A 100 -22.67 -6.07 1.22
CA CYS A 100 -22.95 -7.51 1.23
C CYS A 100 -22.35 -8.23 0.03
N SER A 101 -22.30 -7.58 -1.14
CA SER A 101 -21.73 -8.14 -2.38
C SER A 101 -20.19 -8.16 -2.43
N ARG A 102 -19.50 -7.85 -1.32
CA ARG A 102 -18.03 -7.99 -1.25
C ARG A 102 -17.58 -9.40 -0.91
N VAL A 103 -18.46 -10.23 -0.37
CA VAL A 103 -18.15 -11.61 0.04
C VAL A 103 -18.88 -12.60 -0.87
N GLY A 104 -18.23 -13.70 -1.23
CA GLY A 104 -18.82 -14.72 -2.10
C GLY A 104 -19.81 -15.65 -1.41
N GLU A 105 -19.63 -15.91 -0.12
CA GLU A 105 -20.43 -16.85 0.67
C GLU A 105 -21.10 -16.14 1.86
N PRO A 106 -22.41 -16.34 2.10
CA PRO A 106 -23.11 -15.74 3.24
C PRO A 106 -22.53 -16.15 4.61
N SER A 107 -22.00 -17.37 4.73
CA SER A 107 -21.33 -17.87 5.95
C SER A 107 -20.08 -17.08 6.34
N SER A 108 -19.49 -16.36 5.39
CA SER A 108 -18.27 -15.58 5.57
C SER A 108 -18.56 -14.07 5.78
N LEU A 109 -19.84 -13.69 5.88
CA LEU A 109 -20.29 -12.34 6.17
C LEU A 109 -20.91 -12.25 7.57
N PHE A 110 -20.28 -11.48 8.45
CA PHE A 110 -20.74 -11.26 9.81
C PHE A 110 -21.29 -9.85 9.93
N ILE A 111 -22.56 -9.69 10.34
CA ILE A 111 -23.21 -8.38 10.40
C ILE A 111 -23.46 -8.00 11.86
N LEU A 112 -22.92 -6.85 12.26
CA LEU A 112 -23.24 -6.18 13.52
C LEU A 112 -24.29 -5.12 13.22
N ALA A 113 -25.47 -5.22 13.82
CA ALA A 113 -26.54 -4.22 13.66
C ALA A 113 -27.29 -4.04 14.97
N LYS A 114 -27.67 -2.79 15.27
CA LYS A 114 -28.48 -2.48 16.45
C LYS A 114 -29.84 -3.19 16.34
N ASP A 115 -30.25 -3.88 17.40
CA ASP A 115 -31.49 -4.66 17.45
C ASP A 115 -31.62 -5.72 16.34
N ARG A 116 -30.50 -6.10 15.69
CA ARG A 116 -30.45 -6.96 14.50
C ARG A 116 -31.27 -6.42 13.31
N LEU A 117 -31.50 -5.12 13.26
CA LEU A 117 -32.26 -4.44 12.21
C LEU A 117 -31.44 -3.32 11.59
N THR A 118 -31.66 -3.05 10.31
CA THR A 118 -31.03 -1.93 9.61
C THR A 118 -31.97 -1.34 8.57
N LYS A 119 -31.83 -0.04 8.29
CA LYS A 119 -32.65 0.67 7.30
C LYS A 119 -32.04 0.48 5.92
N ASN A 120 -32.77 -0.20 5.02
CA ASN A 120 -32.40 -0.25 3.61
C ASN A 120 -32.96 0.98 2.88
N ILE A 121 -32.09 1.81 2.32
CA ILE A 121 -32.48 2.97 1.52
C ILE A 121 -32.59 2.53 0.06
N VAL A 122 -33.78 2.64 -0.52
CA VAL A 122 -34.08 2.27 -1.91
C VAL A 122 -34.74 3.43 -2.64
N HIS A 123 -34.18 3.82 -3.79
CA HIS A 123 -34.84 4.81 -4.66
C HIS A 123 -36.00 4.15 -5.40
N GLN A 124 -37.17 4.80 -5.40
CA GLN A 124 -38.39 4.29 -6.04
C GLN A 124 -38.23 3.98 -7.53
N LEU A 125 -37.37 4.72 -8.24
CA LEU A 125 -37.08 4.50 -9.67
C LEU A 125 -36.42 3.15 -9.98
N VAL A 126 -35.91 2.45 -8.97
CA VAL A 126 -35.25 1.13 -9.12
C VAL A 126 -36.23 -0.02 -8.81
N LEU A 127 -37.44 0.30 -8.33
CA LEU A 127 -38.48 -0.66 -7.97
C LEU A 127 -39.62 -0.74 -9.00
N SER A 128 -39.58 0.09 -10.05
CA SER A 128 -40.51 0.10 -11.20
C SER A 128 -40.08 -0.89 -12.27
#